data_AF-A0A7S6MDT1-F1
#
_entry.id   AF-A0A7S6MDT1-F1
#
_cell.length_a   1.000
_cell.length_b   1.000
_cell.length_c   1.000
_cell.angle_alpha   90.00
_cell.angle_beta   90.00
_cell.angle_gamma   90.00
#
_symmetry.space_group_name_H-M   'P 1'
#
loop_
_entity.id
_entity.type
_entity.pdbx_description
1 polymer ?
#
loop_
_entity_poly.entity_id
_entity_poly.type
_entity_poly.pdbx_seq_one_letter_code
_entity_poly.pdbx_strand_id
1 'polypeptide(L)'
;MKPVRLLAFLVATLLIAATARGGEWITLFDGSSTAMWRGYRQSTFPARGWVVEDGALRVMAGGGGGDIVTRDCFENFELVLEWKAAPRANSGVMYRVAETGGSTWNTGPEYQIFDDLGHNLAPDHINSTGALYDLKKPSADKKAVVRPAGEWNETRIVLNRGVVEHWLNGVKLLEDDLNGDDWKSRVAASKFRVYADFGQHARGRIALQDHGNDVWFRNIRIRDLDMPSHSAVTPVPRGDAWWKQRFEAMQAEVNKGDAQILLIGDSITQGWEGPGKAPWEGELLPRKAVNLGIGGDRTQHVLWRLKNGNLDGIAPRFAFVMIGTNNSNGEDNTVTEIADGVRAIVNTLRDRLPTTKIVLWDIFPRGDKPNPQRGKIAQVNQILARLHDGERVFFRPIGHLFIEDDGSISNTVMPDFLHLSPEAYGLWWFQIEKTLMELGE
;
A
#
# COMPACT_ATOMS: atom_id res chain seq x y z
N MET A 1 -62.54 -29.15 4.80
CA MET A 1 -61.25 -28.85 5.45
C MET A 1 -60.27 -30.00 5.20
N LYS A 2 -59.33 -29.81 4.28
CA LYS A 2 -58.10 -30.61 4.12
C LYS A 2 -56.97 -29.60 3.88
N PRO A 3 -55.86 -29.62 4.63
CA PRO A 3 -54.81 -28.62 4.44
C PRO A 3 -53.96 -29.01 3.22
N VAL A 4 -53.84 -28.08 2.28
CA VAL A 4 -52.88 -28.13 1.17
C VAL A 4 -51.50 -27.84 1.77
N ARG A 5 -50.58 -28.80 1.66
CA ARG A 5 -49.18 -28.60 2.05
C ARG A 5 -48.49 -27.75 0.99
N LEU A 6 -48.11 -26.54 1.37
CA LEU A 6 -47.25 -25.65 0.58
C LEU A 6 -45.82 -26.19 0.63
N LEU A 7 -45.31 -26.68 -0.50
CA LEU A 7 -43.94 -27.13 -0.66
C LEU A 7 -43.05 -25.88 -0.86
N ALA A 8 -42.35 -25.46 0.19
CA ALA A 8 -41.37 -24.38 0.09
C ALA A 8 -40.12 -24.88 -0.65
N PHE A 9 -39.91 -24.41 -1.88
CA PHE A 9 -38.64 -24.57 -2.58
C PHE A 9 -37.60 -23.67 -1.91
N LEU A 10 -36.69 -24.27 -1.16
CA LEU A 10 -35.51 -23.60 -0.63
C LEU A 10 -34.51 -23.42 -1.79
N VAL A 11 -34.50 -22.25 -2.41
CA VAL A 11 -33.43 -21.87 -3.34
C VAL A 11 -32.21 -21.52 -2.49
N ALA A 12 -31.31 -22.48 -2.31
CA ALA A 12 -30.01 -22.24 -1.71
C ALA A 12 -29.18 -21.39 -2.68
N THR A 13 -29.07 -20.09 -2.41
CA THR A 13 -28.16 -19.20 -3.13
C THR A 13 -26.74 -19.53 -2.70
N LEU A 14 -26.01 -20.27 -3.54
CA LEU A 14 -24.59 -20.54 -3.35
C LEU A 14 -23.83 -19.22 -3.56
N LEU A 15 -23.57 -18.47 -2.49
CA LEU A 15 -22.60 -17.38 -2.51
C LEU A 15 -21.21 -18.02 -2.64
N ILE A 16 -20.73 -18.12 -3.88
CA ILE A 16 -19.30 -18.25 -4.13
C ILE A 16 -18.70 -16.90 -3.76
N ALA A 17 -18.25 -16.77 -2.51
CA ALA A 17 -17.33 -15.71 -2.13
C ALA A 17 -16.05 -15.96 -2.92
N ALA A 18 -15.91 -15.27 -4.07
CA ALA A 18 -14.61 -15.08 -4.67
C ALA A 18 -13.73 -14.49 -3.58
N THR A 19 -12.70 -15.24 -3.17
CA THR A 19 -11.69 -14.77 -2.24
C THR A 19 -11.13 -13.47 -2.80
N ALA A 20 -11.47 -12.37 -2.12
CA ALA A 20 -11.04 -11.04 -2.53
C ALA A 20 -9.51 -10.97 -2.40
N ARG A 21 -8.82 -11.22 -3.51
CA ARG A 21 -7.41 -10.86 -3.67
C ARG A 21 -7.37 -9.35 -3.91
N GLY A 22 -7.05 -8.58 -2.87
CA GLY A 22 -6.84 -7.13 -2.93
C GLY A 22 -6.68 -6.56 -1.52
N GLY A 23 -5.96 -5.45 -1.36
CA GLY A 23 -5.71 -4.79 -0.08
C GLY A 23 -6.96 -4.28 0.65
N GLU A 24 -6.77 -3.60 1.79
CA GLU A 24 -7.88 -2.93 2.47
C GLU A 24 -8.43 -1.72 1.67
N TRP A 25 -9.67 -1.33 1.94
CA TRP A 25 -10.25 -0.12 1.34
C TRP A 25 -9.64 1.13 1.97
N ILE A 26 -9.01 1.95 1.15
CA ILE A 26 -8.52 3.28 1.47
C ILE A 26 -9.66 4.27 1.20
N THR A 27 -10.03 5.05 2.21
CA THR A 27 -11.01 6.12 2.03
C THR A 27 -10.32 7.34 1.43
N LEU A 28 -10.70 7.71 0.21
CA LEU A 28 -10.21 8.92 -0.46
C LEU A 28 -11.05 10.14 -0.11
N PHE A 29 -12.34 9.97 0.20
CA PHE A 29 -13.20 11.03 0.67
C PHE A 29 -14.35 10.46 1.51
N ASP A 30 -14.48 10.92 2.75
CA ASP A 30 -15.43 10.44 3.75
C ASP A 30 -16.69 11.31 3.89
N GLY A 31 -16.80 12.36 3.08
CA GLY A 31 -17.83 13.38 3.19
C GLY A 31 -17.37 14.69 3.83
N SER A 32 -16.16 14.75 4.38
CA SER A 32 -15.66 15.92 5.10
C SER A 32 -14.23 16.32 4.74
N SER A 33 -13.31 15.35 4.64
CA SER A 33 -11.88 15.62 4.57
C SER A 33 -11.33 15.60 3.15
N THR A 34 -10.66 16.68 2.74
CA THR A 34 -9.93 16.76 1.46
C THR A 34 -8.48 16.28 1.56
N ALA A 35 -8.07 15.68 2.69
CA ALA A 35 -6.67 15.37 2.99
C ALA A 35 -5.99 14.49 1.94
N MET A 36 -6.74 13.58 1.29
CA MET A 36 -6.20 12.68 0.26
C MET A 36 -6.10 13.33 -1.13
N TRP A 37 -6.55 14.57 -1.28
CA TRP A 37 -6.62 15.29 -2.54
C TRP A 37 -5.74 16.54 -2.53
N ARG A 38 -5.29 16.90 -3.72
CA ARG A 38 -4.63 18.18 -4.01
C ARG A 38 -4.93 18.60 -5.44
N GLY A 39 -4.73 19.87 -5.78
CA GLY A 39 -4.84 20.29 -7.18
C GLY A 39 -3.78 19.60 -8.05
N TYR A 40 -4.13 19.30 -9.30
CA TYR A 40 -3.15 18.85 -10.30
C TYR A 40 -2.00 19.85 -10.38
N ARG A 41 -0.77 19.36 -10.22
CA ARG A 41 0.47 20.15 -10.15
C ARG A 41 0.53 21.17 -9.01
N GLN A 42 -0.25 20.97 -7.95
CA GLN A 42 -0.25 21.78 -6.73
C GLN A 42 0.08 20.91 -5.52
N SER A 43 0.65 21.49 -4.46
CA SER A 43 0.95 20.79 -3.20
C SER A 43 -0.27 20.64 -2.27
N THR A 44 -1.27 21.50 -2.43
CA THR A 44 -2.45 21.62 -1.57
C THR A 44 -3.75 21.45 -2.36
N PHE A 45 -4.86 21.27 -1.64
CA PHE A 45 -6.20 21.31 -2.23
C PHE A 45 -6.49 22.72 -2.80
N PRO A 46 -7.21 22.87 -3.93
CA PRO A 46 -7.50 24.17 -4.51
C PRO A 46 -8.29 25.07 -3.55
N ALA A 47 -7.93 26.35 -3.47
CA ALA A 47 -8.65 27.34 -2.65
C ALA A 47 -9.95 27.85 -3.29
N ARG A 48 -10.22 27.47 -4.55
CA ARG A 48 -11.41 27.85 -5.33
C ARG A 48 -11.84 26.70 -6.24
N GLY A 49 -13.05 26.80 -6.78
CA GLY A 49 -13.61 25.84 -7.74
C GLY A 49 -14.07 24.51 -7.15
N TRP A 50 -13.65 24.19 -5.92
CA TRP A 50 -14.09 23.00 -5.20
C TRP A 50 -14.62 23.39 -3.82
N VAL A 51 -15.71 22.76 -3.40
CA VAL A 51 -16.29 22.91 -2.06
C VAL A 51 -16.76 21.56 -1.53
N VAL A 52 -16.69 21.39 -0.21
CA VAL A 52 -17.38 20.29 0.47
C VAL A 52 -18.76 20.79 0.91
N GLU A 53 -19.81 20.22 0.34
CA GLU A 53 -21.20 20.54 0.69
C GLU A 53 -22.02 19.24 0.79
N ASP A 54 -22.87 19.14 1.82
CA ASP A 54 -23.79 18.02 2.04
C ASP A 54 -23.13 16.62 1.94
N GLY A 55 -21.90 16.49 2.45
CA GLY A 55 -21.16 15.23 2.41
C GLY A 55 -20.55 14.89 1.04
N ALA A 56 -20.46 15.85 0.11
CA ALA A 56 -19.93 15.67 -1.24
C ALA A 56 -18.86 16.71 -1.60
N LEU A 57 -17.86 16.29 -2.38
CA LEU A 57 -16.98 17.20 -3.11
C LEU A 57 -17.71 17.70 -4.34
N ARG A 58 -18.02 18.99 -4.38
CA ARG A 58 -18.60 19.65 -5.54
C ARG A 58 -17.55 20.41 -6.33
N VAL A 59 -17.48 20.14 -7.63
CA VAL A 59 -16.94 21.06 -8.63
C VAL A 59 -17.94 22.19 -8.80
N MET A 60 -17.51 23.45 -8.64
CA MET A 60 -18.38 24.61 -8.85
C MET A 60 -18.32 25.05 -10.31
N ALA A 61 -19.48 25.15 -10.95
CA ALA A 61 -19.57 25.69 -12.31
C ALA A 61 -18.89 27.07 -12.42
N GLY A 62 -17.95 27.20 -13.36
CA GLY A 62 -17.17 28.44 -13.56
C GLY A 62 -16.21 28.81 -12.42
N GLY A 63 -16.01 27.94 -11.42
CA GLY A 63 -15.18 28.24 -10.24
C GLY A 63 -13.67 28.18 -10.49
N GLY A 64 -13.23 27.49 -11.55
CA GLY A 64 -11.85 27.51 -12.05
C GLY A 64 -10.82 26.95 -11.07
N GLY A 65 -11.15 25.84 -10.41
CA GLY A 65 -10.26 25.15 -9.48
C GLY A 65 -9.24 24.27 -10.18
N GLY A 66 -9.59 23.80 -11.39
CA GLY A 66 -8.84 22.78 -12.11
C GLY A 66 -9.02 21.41 -11.49
N ASP A 67 -8.49 20.38 -12.15
CA ASP A 67 -8.62 19.01 -11.69
C ASP A 67 -7.94 18.81 -10.32
N ILE A 68 -8.53 17.95 -9.49
CA ILE A 68 -7.88 17.44 -8.29
C ILE A 68 -7.37 16.02 -8.52
N VAL A 69 -6.28 15.68 -7.85
CA VAL A 69 -5.64 14.37 -7.92
C VAL A 69 -5.40 13.79 -6.54
N THR A 70 -5.38 12.47 -6.46
CA THR A 70 -4.95 11.75 -5.25
C THR A 70 -3.50 12.09 -4.90
N ARG A 71 -3.19 12.13 -3.60
CA ARG A 71 -1.80 12.27 -3.12
C ARG A 71 -0.94 11.05 -3.42
N ASP A 72 -1.54 9.87 -3.43
CA ASP A 72 -0.87 8.61 -3.77
C ASP A 72 -1.09 8.23 -5.23
N CYS A 73 -0.22 7.36 -5.73
CA CYS A 73 -0.32 6.76 -7.06
C CYS A 73 -0.65 5.26 -6.94
N PHE A 74 -1.46 4.77 -7.87
CA PHE A 74 -1.96 3.40 -7.92
C PHE A 74 -1.66 2.79 -9.30
N GLU A 75 -1.30 1.51 -9.30
CA GLU A 75 -1.07 0.74 -10.54
C GLU A 75 -2.24 -0.21 -10.77
N ASN A 76 -2.40 -1.19 -9.86
CA ASN A 76 -3.55 -2.08 -9.86
C ASN A 76 -4.51 -1.66 -8.74
N PHE A 77 -5.76 -1.36 -9.09
CA PHE A 77 -6.72 -0.85 -8.14
C PHE A 77 -8.17 -1.22 -8.47
N GLU A 78 -8.99 -1.16 -7.44
CA GLU A 78 -10.44 -1.07 -7.56
C GLU A 78 -10.91 0.24 -6.91
N LEU A 79 -11.41 1.16 -7.72
CA LEU A 79 -11.96 2.44 -7.30
C LEU A 79 -13.49 2.37 -7.32
N VAL A 80 -14.13 2.82 -6.25
CA VAL A 80 -15.58 3.00 -6.16
C VAL A 80 -15.86 4.43 -5.73
N LEU A 81 -16.79 5.09 -6.43
CA LEU A 81 -17.29 6.42 -6.08
C LEU A 81 -18.75 6.57 -6.47
N GLU A 82 -19.44 7.47 -5.78
CA GLU A 82 -20.73 7.98 -6.22
C GLU A 82 -20.56 9.37 -6.82
N TRP A 83 -21.29 9.64 -7.90
CA TRP A 83 -21.34 10.96 -8.51
C TRP A 83 -22.76 11.35 -8.93
N LYS A 84 -23.04 12.65 -8.91
CA LYS A 84 -24.20 13.23 -9.60
C LYS A 84 -23.72 14.42 -10.42
N ALA A 85 -24.42 14.70 -11.51
CA ALA A 85 -24.07 15.76 -12.46
C ALA A 85 -25.26 16.69 -12.68
N ALA A 86 -24.99 17.98 -12.87
CA ALA A 86 -26.00 18.94 -13.30
C ALA A 86 -26.44 18.67 -14.77
N PRO A 87 -27.60 19.18 -15.20
CA PRO A 87 -28.02 19.06 -16.59
C PRO A 87 -26.94 19.58 -17.54
N ARG A 88 -26.67 18.81 -18.60
CA ARG A 88 -25.67 19.04 -19.63
C ARG A 88 -24.22 19.07 -19.13
N ALA A 89 -23.93 18.62 -17.91
CA ALA A 89 -22.58 18.62 -17.38
C ALA A 89 -21.65 17.65 -18.13
N ASN A 90 -20.37 18.03 -18.18
CA ASN A 90 -19.24 17.21 -18.60
C ASN A 90 -18.24 17.13 -17.44
N SER A 91 -17.69 15.95 -17.20
CA SER A 91 -16.61 15.70 -16.26
C SER A 91 -16.03 14.31 -16.55
N GLY A 92 -15.11 13.85 -15.72
CA GLY A 92 -14.52 12.54 -15.84
C GLY A 92 -13.71 12.15 -14.63
N VAL A 93 -13.40 10.85 -14.59
CA VAL A 93 -12.45 10.26 -13.67
C VAL A 93 -11.28 9.72 -14.48
N MET A 94 -10.12 10.35 -14.34
CA MET A 94 -8.90 9.88 -15.01
C MET A 94 -8.10 9.00 -14.07
N TYR A 95 -7.37 8.06 -14.64
CA TYR A 95 -6.45 7.18 -13.93
C TYR A 95 -5.13 7.08 -14.70
N ARG A 96 -4.08 6.52 -14.09
CA ARG A 96 -2.71 6.53 -14.64
C ARG A 96 -2.18 7.95 -14.92
N VAL A 97 -2.71 8.96 -14.23
CA VAL A 97 -2.32 10.35 -14.44
C VAL A 97 -0.90 10.59 -13.94
N ALA A 98 -0.07 11.14 -14.81
CA ALA A 98 1.23 11.70 -14.48
C ALA A 98 1.21 13.23 -14.58
N GLU A 99 2.11 13.86 -13.83
CA GLU A 99 2.25 15.33 -13.79
C GLU A 99 3.33 15.84 -14.76
N THR A 100 3.57 15.09 -15.84
CA THR A 100 4.45 15.49 -16.95
C THR A 100 3.72 16.35 -18.00
N GLY A 101 2.38 16.33 -18.02
CA GLY A 101 1.53 17.07 -18.95
C GLY A 101 1.06 18.46 -18.47
N GLY A 102 0.35 19.17 -19.34
CA GLY A 102 -0.34 20.42 -19.02
C GLY A 102 -1.68 20.20 -18.30
N SER A 103 -2.32 19.06 -18.52
CA SER A 103 -3.60 18.65 -17.93
C SER A 103 -3.63 17.15 -17.68
N THR A 104 -4.51 16.69 -16.79
CA THR A 104 -4.63 15.27 -16.39
C THR A 104 -4.85 14.35 -17.60
N TRP A 105 -5.73 14.76 -18.52
CA TRP A 105 -6.07 14.04 -19.76
C TRP A 105 -4.94 13.99 -20.80
N ASN A 106 -3.82 14.70 -20.60
CA ASN A 106 -2.64 14.54 -21.45
C ASN A 106 -1.91 13.22 -21.18
N THR A 107 -2.13 12.60 -20.02
CA THR A 107 -1.42 11.38 -19.60
C THR A 107 -2.38 10.26 -19.23
N GLY A 108 -3.48 10.57 -18.54
CA GLY A 108 -4.42 9.58 -18.05
C GLY A 108 -5.58 9.30 -19.02
N PRO A 109 -5.91 8.02 -19.28
CA PRO A 109 -7.20 7.63 -19.84
C PRO A 109 -8.35 8.00 -18.88
N GLU A 110 -9.56 8.12 -19.43
CA GLU A 110 -10.71 8.72 -18.74
C GLU A 110 -11.95 7.82 -18.77
N TYR A 111 -12.55 7.61 -17.60
CA TYR A 111 -13.96 7.24 -17.47
C TYR A 111 -14.80 8.51 -17.61
N GLN A 112 -15.65 8.54 -18.64
CA GLN A 112 -16.48 9.70 -18.94
C GLN A 112 -17.65 9.85 -17.94
N ILE A 113 -17.88 11.06 -17.42
CA ILE A 113 -19.09 11.45 -16.70
C ILE A 113 -19.81 12.53 -17.51
N PHE A 114 -21.02 12.23 -17.98
CA PHE A 114 -21.72 13.09 -18.92
C PHE A 114 -23.24 13.01 -18.76
N ASP A 115 -23.93 14.13 -18.94
CA ASP A 115 -25.39 14.09 -19.08
C ASP A 115 -25.80 13.64 -20.50
N ASP A 116 -25.77 12.31 -20.71
CA ASP A 116 -26.09 11.67 -22.00
C ASP A 116 -27.44 12.14 -22.55
N LEU A 117 -28.47 12.19 -21.68
CA LEU A 117 -29.83 12.58 -22.06
C LEU A 117 -29.91 14.07 -22.42
N GLY A 118 -29.34 14.94 -21.60
CA GLY A 118 -29.33 16.38 -21.86
C GLY A 118 -28.60 16.77 -23.16
N HIS A 119 -27.72 15.91 -23.67
CA HIS A 119 -27.01 16.08 -24.95
C HIS A 119 -27.54 15.20 -26.09
N ASN A 120 -28.63 14.45 -25.89
CA ASN A 120 -29.20 13.52 -26.87
C ASN A 120 -28.19 12.50 -27.43
N LEU A 121 -27.24 12.02 -26.60
CA LEU A 121 -26.30 11.00 -27.01
C LEU A 121 -26.94 9.61 -26.99
N ALA A 122 -26.57 8.77 -27.95
CA ALA A 122 -26.88 7.35 -27.90
C ALA A 122 -26.19 6.70 -26.68
N PRO A 123 -26.82 5.70 -26.02
CA PRO A 123 -26.24 5.07 -24.82
C PRO A 123 -24.85 4.46 -25.03
N ASP A 124 -24.52 4.02 -26.24
CA ASP A 124 -23.24 3.43 -26.65
C ASP A 124 -22.34 4.44 -27.41
N HIS A 125 -22.64 5.73 -27.33
CA HIS A 125 -21.80 6.75 -27.96
C HIS A 125 -20.41 6.78 -27.29
N ILE A 126 -19.35 6.99 -28.07
CA ILE A 126 -17.95 6.92 -27.60
C ILE A 126 -17.57 8.00 -26.57
N ASN A 127 -18.40 9.04 -26.45
CA ASN A 127 -18.27 10.13 -25.47
C ASN A 127 -19.40 10.13 -24.43
N SER A 128 -20.19 9.06 -24.33
CA SER A 128 -21.25 8.95 -23.34
C SER A 128 -20.70 8.43 -22.00
N THR A 129 -21.46 8.58 -20.92
CA THR A 129 -21.07 8.14 -19.57
C THR A 129 -20.54 6.70 -19.55
N GLY A 130 -19.42 6.47 -18.86
CA GLY A 130 -18.78 5.16 -18.73
C GLY A 130 -18.01 4.67 -19.95
N ALA A 131 -17.99 5.44 -21.04
CA ALA A 131 -17.03 5.21 -22.12
C ALA A 131 -15.59 5.34 -21.60
N LEU A 132 -14.67 4.65 -22.27
CA LEU A 132 -13.26 5.04 -22.25
C LEU A 132 -13.13 6.17 -23.27
N TYR A 133 -13.13 7.41 -22.78
CA TYR A 133 -13.45 8.58 -23.58
C TYR A 133 -12.65 8.66 -24.89
N ASP A 134 -13.36 8.82 -26.01
CA ASP A 134 -12.83 8.91 -27.38
C ASP A 134 -12.03 7.67 -27.86
N LEU A 135 -12.08 6.56 -27.11
CA LEU A 135 -11.29 5.35 -27.38
C LEU A 135 -12.12 4.07 -27.39
N LYS A 136 -13.09 3.89 -26.47
CA LYS A 136 -13.95 2.69 -26.46
C LYS A 136 -15.35 3.00 -25.97
N LYS A 137 -16.33 2.52 -26.74
CA LYS A 137 -17.75 2.65 -26.44
C LYS A 137 -18.15 1.82 -25.22
N PRO A 138 -19.06 2.30 -24.37
CA PRO A 138 -19.69 1.49 -23.35
C PRO A 138 -20.81 0.61 -23.94
N SER A 139 -21.23 -0.42 -23.21
CA SER A 139 -22.42 -1.21 -23.55
C SER A 139 -23.67 -0.32 -23.56
N ALA A 140 -24.55 -0.55 -24.53
CA ALA A 140 -25.87 0.08 -24.59
C ALA A 140 -26.78 -0.31 -23.41
N ASP A 141 -26.47 -1.41 -22.70
CA ASP A 141 -27.18 -1.85 -21.48
C ASP A 141 -27.18 -0.77 -20.39
N LYS A 142 -26.22 0.16 -20.45
CA LYS A 142 -26.20 1.37 -19.62
C LYS A 142 -27.54 2.08 -19.57
N LYS A 143 -28.32 2.10 -20.67
CA LYS A 143 -29.64 2.75 -20.73
C LYS A 143 -30.59 2.28 -19.63
N ALA A 144 -30.47 1.03 -19.19
CA ALA A 144 -31.33 0.47 -18.15
C ALA A 144 -30.93 0.89 -16.74
N VAL A 145 -29.71 1.40 -16.54
CA VAL A 145 -29.15 1.64 -15.21
C VAL A 145 -28.65 3.05 -14.96
N VAL A 146 -28.32 3.83 -15.99
CA VAL A 146 -27.88 5.22 -15.82
C VAL A 146 -29.01 6.07 -15.22
N ARG A 147 -28.69 6.80 -14.16
CA ARG A 147 -29.62 7.74 -13.53
C ARG A 147 -29.41 9.14 -14.14
N PRO A 148 -30.50 9.90 -14.35
CA PRO A 148 -30.44 11.20 -15.02
C PRO A 148 -29.70 12.26 -14.19
N ALA A 149 -29.45 13.42 -14.82
CA ALA A 149 -28.89 14.58 -14.13
C ALA A 149 -29.66 14.92 -12.84
N GLY A 150 -28.92 15.23 -11.77
CA GLY A 150 -29.43 15.46 -10.42
C GLY A 150 -29.51 14.21 -9.54
N GLU A 151 -29.47 13.01 -10.11
CA GLU A 151 -29.47 11.76 -9.35
C GLU A 151 -28.07 11.15 -9.20
N TRP A 152 -27.85 10.43 -8.09
CA TRP A 152 -26.59 9.79 -7.77
C TRP A 152 -26.41 8.49 -8.54
N ASN A 153 -25.33 8.36 -9.29
CA ASN A 153 -24.83 7.14 -9.88
C ASN A 153 -23.66 6.60 -9.05
N GLU A 154 -23.50 5.28 -8.97
CA GLU A 154 -22.29 4.61 -8.47
C GLU A 154 -21.48 4.11 -9.65
N THR A 155 -20.20 4.45 -9.67
CA THR A 155 -19.22 3.96 -10.64
C THR A 155 -18.16 3.14 -9.93
N ARG A 156 -17.78 2.02 -10.57
CA ARG A 156 -16.64 1.20 -10.18
C ARG A 156 -15.68 1.07 -11.35
N ILE A 157 -14.41 1.39 -11.11
CA ILE A 157 -13.31 1.25 -12.09
C ILE A 157 -12.33 0.23 -11.52
N VAL A 158 -12.12 -0.86 -12.25
CA VAL A 158 -11.12 -1.87 -11.88
C VAL A 158 -10.01 -1.82 -12.90
N LEU A 159 -8.78 -1.55 -12.47
CA LEU A 159 -7.59 -1.65 -13.31
C LEU A 159 -6.68 -2.71 -12.70
N ASN A 160 -6.47 -3.82 -13.40
CA ASN A 160 -5.66 -4.92 -12.89
C ASN A 160 -4.80 -5.49 -14.00
N ARG A 161 -3.49 -5.39 -13.82
CA ARG A 161 -2.44 -5.84 -14.75
C ARG A 161 -2.66 -5.33 -16.17
N GLY A 162 -3.07 -4.06 -16.30
CA GLY A 162 -3.32 -3.41 -17.59
C GLY A 162 -4.73 -3.59 -18.14
N VAL A 163 -5.54 -4.48 -17.58
CA VAL A 163 -6.95 -4.65 -17.99
C VAL A 163 -7.83 -3.72 -17.18
N VAL A 164 -8.54 -2.81 -17.84
CA VAL A 164 -9.51 -1.91 -17.22
C VAL A 164 -10.94 -2.41 -17.42
N GLU A 165 -11.77 -2.29 -16.40
CA GLU A 165 -13.20 -2.45 -16.47
C GLU A 165 -13.90 -1.18 -15.99
N HIS A 166 -14.96 -0.78 -16.70
CA HIS A 166 -15.85 0.30 -16.28
C HIS A 166 -17.20 -0.29 -15.90
N TRP A 167 -17.70 0.06 -14.73
CA TRP A 167 -19.01 -0.34 -14.22
C TRP A 167 -19.83 0.89 -13.87
N LEU A 168 -21.16 0.79 -14.06
CA LEU A 168 -22.12 1.80 -13.67
C LEU A 168 -23.33 1.10 -13.02
N ASN A 169 -23.66 1.49 -11.78
CA ASN A 169 -24.83 0.99 -11.04
C ASN A 169 -24.97 -0.54 -11.09
N GLY A 170 -23.85 -1.25 -10.89
CA GLY A 170 -23.79 -2.71 -10.87
C GLY A 170 -23.67 -3.41 -12.23
N VAL A 171 -23.68 -2.68 -13.36
CA VAL A 171 -23.53 -3.25 -14.71
C VAL A 171 -22.16 -2.92 -15.29
N LYS A 172 -21.46 -3.94 -15.79
CA LYS A 172 -20.20 -3.79 -16.53
C LYS A 172 -20.49 -3.22 -17.91
N LEU A 173 -19.87 -2.08 -18.23
CA LEU A 173 -20.08 -1.37 -19.49
C LEU A 173 -19.01 -1.71 -20.53
N LEU A 174 -17.76 -1.89 -20.11
CA LEU A 174 -16.68 -2.31 -21.00
C LEU A 174 -15.55 -2.97 -20.19
N GLU A 175 -14.68 -3.65 -20.93
CA GLU A 175 -13.39 -4.18 -20.50
C GLU A 175 -12.38 -3.87 -21.61
N ASP A 176 -11.14 -3.48 -21.28
CA ASP A 176 -10.11 -3.18 -22.27
C ASP A 176 -8.69 -3.47 -21.77
N ASP A 177 -7.81 -3.95 -22.65
CA ASP A 177 -6.39 -4.14 -22.36
C ASP A 177 -5.60 -2.88 -22.78
N LEU A 178 -5.21 -2.07 -21.78
CA LEU A 178 -4.51 -0.81 -21.98
C LEU A 178 -3.02 -0.99 -22.33
N ASN A 179 -2.53 -2.22 -22.42
CA ASN A 179 -1.15 -2.53 -22.82
C ASN A 179 -1.09 -3.23 -24.20
N GLY A 180 -2.24 -3.69 -24.70
CA GLY A 180 -2.37 -4.43 -25.96
C GLY A 180 -2.12 -3.59 -27.21
N ASP A 181 -1.89 -4.26 -28.34
CA ASP A 181 -1.63 -3.58 -29.62
C ASP A 181 -2.85 -2.85 -30.19
N ASP A 182 -4.05 -3.35 -29.87
CA ASP A 182 -5.32 -2.71 -30.20
C ASP A 182 -5.46 -1.34 -29.49
N TRP A 183 -5.10 -1.26 -28.19
CA TRP A 183 -5.03 0.01 -27.47
C TRP A 183 -4.08 1.01 -28.13
N LYS A 184 -2.83 0.58 -28.42
CA LYS A 184 -1.83 1.43 -29.09
C LYS A 184 -2.35 1.97 -30.43
N SER A 185 -3.03 1.12 -31.20
CA SER A 185 -3.60 1.47 -32.49
C SER A 185 -4.71 2.52 -32.36
N ARG A 186 -5.60 2.35 -31.37
CA ARG A 186 -6.66 3.35 -31.08
C ARG A 186 -6.08 4.69 -30.61
N VAL A 187 -5.09 4.68 -29.73
CA VAL A 187 -4.42 5.91 -29.28
C VAL A 187 -3.79 6.64 -30.48
N ALA A 188 -3.05 5.91 -31.34
CA ALA A 188 -2.43 6.48 -32.54
C ALA A 188 -3.46 7.06 -33.54
N ALA A 189 -4.65 6.47 -33.63
CA ALA A 189 -5.74 6.96 -34.47
C ALA A 189 -6.56 8.12 -33.85
N SER A 190 -6.44 8.32 -32.53
CA SER A 190 -7.22 9.33 -31.79
C SER A 190 -6.55 10.71 -31.77
N LYS A 191 -7.23 11.68 -31.14
CA LYS A 191 -6.62 12.99 -30.82
C LYS A 191 -5.46 12.89 -29.83
N PHE A 192 -5.34 11.80 -29.08
CA PHE A 192 -4.33 11.64 -28.05
C PHE A 192 -2.93 11.32 -28.58
N ARG A 193 -2.79 10.95 -29.87
CA ARG A 193 -1.51 10.63 -30.51
C ARG A 193 -0.40 11.68 -30.36
N VAL A 194 -0.76 12.94 -30.09
CA VAL A 194 0.18 14.05 -29.92
C VAL A 194 0.79 14.11 -28.51
N TYR A 195 0.23 13.38 -27.55
CA TYR A 195 0.72 13.32 -26.18
C TYR A 195 1.53 12.04 -25.99
N ALA A 196 2.86 12.17 -25.98
CA ALA A 196 3.78 11.03 -25.88
C ALA A 196 3.52 10.16 -24.63
N ASP A 197 3.07 10.77 -23.54
CA ASP A 197 2.86 10.10 -22.24
C ASP A 197 1.43 9.53 -22.08
N PHE A 198 0.53 9.73 -23.05
CA PHE A 198 -0.86 9.28 -22.92
C PHE A 198 -0.94 7.75 -22.79
N GLY A 199 -1.48 7.30 -21.66
CA GLY A 199 -1.66 5.89 -21.32
C GLY A 199 -0.37 5.11 -21.05
N GLN A 200 0.81 5.75 -21.02
CA GLN A 200 2.10 5.06 -20.91
C GLN A 200 2.47 4.65 -19.48
N HIS A 201 1.93 5.33 -18.48
CA HIS A 201 2.28 5.07 -17.08
C HIS A 201 1.48 3.90 -16.53
N ALA A 202 2.15 2.83 -16.07
CA ALA A 202 1.48 1.73 -15.38
C ALA A 202 0.88 2.21 -14.05
N ARG A 203 1.64 3.04 -13.31
CA ARG A 203 1.27 3.62 -12.01
C ARG A 203 1.05 5.13 -12.13
N GLY A 204 -0.06 5.65 -11.62
CA GLY A 204 -0.36 7.08 -11.64
C GLY A 204 -1.46 7.49 -10.67
N ARG A 205 -1.82 8.77 -10.69
CA ARG A 205 -2.85 9.33 -9.80
C ARG A 205 -4.25 9.05 -10.34
N ILE A 206 -5.24 9.09 -9.46
CA ILE A 206 -6.65 9.26 -9.84
C ILE A 206 -6.95 10.75 -9.88
N ALA A 207 -7.64 11.21 -10.92
CA ALA A 207 -8.08 12.60 -11.03
C ALA A 207 -9.60 12.71 -11.13
N LEU A 208 -10.15 13.77 -10.53
CA LEU A 208 -11.53 14.21 -10.74
C LEU A 208 -11.50 15.52 -11.52
N GLN A 209 -12.22 15.56 -12.63
CA GLN A 209 -12.12 16.64 -13.60
C GLN A 209 -12.99 17.86 -13.24
N ASP A 210 -12.40 19.05 -13.31
CA ASP A 210 -13.13 20.31 -13.42
C ASP A 210 -13.26 20.72 -14.90
N HIS A 211 -14.45 20.54 -15.46
CA HIS A 211 -14.78 20.95 -16.84
C HIS A 211 -15.85 22.07 -16.87
N GLY A 212 -15.91 22.87 -15.79
CA GLY A 212 -16.75 24.07 -15.72
C GLY A 212 -18.24 23.82 -15.44
N ASN A 213 -18.63 22.61 -15.07
CA ASN A 213 -20.01 22.27 -14.69
C ASN A 213 -20.09 21.80 -13.24
N ASP A 214 -21.27 21.93 -12.64
CA ASP A 214 -21.52 21.36 -11.31
C ASP A 214 -21.57 19.83 -11.40
N VAL A 215 -20.62 19.19 -10.71
CA VAL A 215 -20.54 17.74 -10.51
C VAL A 215 -20.18 17.49 -9.05
N TRP A 216 -20.84 16.51 -8.44
CA TRP A 216 -20.62 16.15 -7.05
C TRP A 216 -20.10 14.73 -6.96
N PHE A 217 -19.15 14.50 -6.06
CA PHE A 217 -18.56 13.20 -5.79
C PHE A 217 -18.66 12.88 -4.29
N ARG A 218 -18.99 11.65 -3.93
CA ARG A 218 -18.98 11.18 -2.54
C ARG A 218 -18.65 9.70 -2.43
N ASN A 219 -18.46 9.23 -1.19
CA ASN A 219 -18.17 7.82 -0.89
C ASN A 219 -17.00 7.26 -1.72
N ILE A 220 -15.93 8.05 -1.87
CA ILE A 220 -14.80 7.71 -2.73
C ILE A 220 -13.85 6.82 -1.95
N ARG A 221 -13.69 5.59 -2.42
CA ARG A 221 -12.79 4.60 -1.82
C ARG A 221 -12.04 3.85 -2.90
N ILE A 222 -10.79 3.54 -2.62
CA ILE A 222 -9.94 2.78 -3.51
C ILE A 222 -9.32 1.61 -2.75
N ARG A 223 -9.26 0.47 -3.40
CA ARG A 223 -8.51 -0.68 -2.93
C ARG A 223 -7.32 -0.86 -3.86
N ASP A 224 -6.12 -0.76 -3.29
CA ASP A 224 -4.90 -1.12 -4.00
C ASP A 224 -4.84 -2.65 -4.13
N LEU A 225 -4.81 -3.16 -5.36
CA LEU A 225 -4.77 -4.59 -5.67
C LEU A 225 -3.34 -5.15 -5.67
N ASP A 226 -2.33 -4.27 -5.67
CA ASP A 226 -0.93 -4.63 -5.46
C ASP A 226 -0.57 -4.74 -3.98
N MET A 227 -1.36 -4.08 -3.11
CA MET A 227 -1.19 -4.22 -1.67
C MET A 227 -1.49 -5.67 -1.24
N PRO A 228 -0.50 -6.40 -0.71
CA PRO A 228 -0.71 -7.75 -0.23
C PRO A 228 -1.78 -7.73 0.87
N SER A 229 -2.69 -8.70 0.85
CA SER A 229 -3.71 -8.87 1.91
C SER A 229 -3.47 -10.18 2.63
N HIS A 230 -2.63 -10.13 3.66
CA HIS A 230 -2.32 -11.27 4.53
C HIS A 230 -1.82 -10.78 5.89
N SER A 231 -1.79 -11.69 6.88
CA SER A 231 -1.50 -11.37 8.27
C SER A 231 -0.17 -10.63 8.46
N ALA A 232 0.87 -10.97 7.70
CA ALA A 232 2.20 -10.35 7.84
C ALA A 232 2.28 -8.85 7.50
N VAL A 233 1.30 -8.27 6.79
CA VAL A 233 1.25 -6.82 6.47
C VAL A 233 0.12 -6.06 7.17
N THR A 234 -0.82 -6.76 7.82
CA THR A 234 -1.94 -6.16 8.55
C THR A 234 -1.51 -5.78 9.97
N PRO A 235 -1.30 -4.49 10.31
CA PRO A 235 -0.79 -4.10 11.62
C PRO A 235 -1.77 -4.50 12.74
N VAL A 236 -1.31 -5.31 13.68
CA VAL A 236 -2.12 -5.76 14.83
C VAL A 236 -1.27 -5.74 16.10
N PRO A 237 -1.79 -5.29 17.26
CA PRO A 237 -1.07 -5.41 18.51
C PRO A 237 -1.12 -6.86 19.02
N ARG A 238 -0.23 -7.21 19.95
CA ARG A 238 -0.42 -8.44 20.73
C ARG A 238 -1.38 -8.18 21.90
N GLY A 239 -2.12 -9.22 22.26
CA GLY A 239 -3.14 -9.14 23.32
C GLY A 239 -2.59 -9.27 24.75
N ASP A 240 -1.31 -9.59 24.92
CA ASP A 240 -0.73 -9.83 26.25
C ASP A 240 -0.23 -8.54 26.93
N ALA A 241 -0.47 -8.42 28.24
CA ALA A 241 -0.21 -7.21 29.00
C ALA A 241 1.28 -6.84 29.05
N TRP A 242 2.15 -7.85 29.08
CA TRP A 242 3.60 -7.66 29.06
C TRP A 242 4.06 -6.98 27.77
N TRP A 243 3.53 -7.39 26.61
CA TRP A 243 3.85 -6.77 25.33
C TRP A 243 3.50 -5.29 25.32
N LYS A 244 2.32 -4.93 25.87
CA LYS A 244 1.90 -3.53 25.98
C LYS A 244 2.82 -2.73 26.89
N GLN A 245 3.19 -3.27 28.06
CA GLN A 245 4.14 -2.62 28.97
C GLN A 245 5.50 -2.39 28.32
N ARG A 246 6.00 -3.37 27.57
CA ARG A 246 7.25 -3.23 26.81
C ARG A 246 7.13 -2.17 25.72
N PHE A 247 6.02 -2.15 24.97
CA PHE A 247 5.75 -1.09 23.99
C PHE A 247 5.77 0.31 24.61
N GLU A 248 5.11 0.50 25.76
CA GLU A 248 5.09 1.77 26.49
C GLU A 248 6.48 2.16 27.01
N ALA A 249 7.28 1.21 27.49
CA ALA A 249 8.66 1.48 27.91
C ALA A 249 9.55 1.93 26.74
N MET A 250 9.45 1.28 25.58
CA MET A 250 10.15 1.69 24.37
C MET A 250 9.68 3.07 23.88
N GLN A 251 8.38 3.35 23.98
CA GLN A 251 7.82 4.67 23.66
C GLN A 251 8.41 5.75 24.56
N ALA A 252 8.55 5.49 25.87
CA ALA A 252 9.13 6.43 26.80
C ALA A 252 10.60 6.76 26.46
N GLU A 253 11.37 5.77 25.98
CA GLU A 253 12.73 5.98 25.52
C GLU A 253 12.77 6.85 24.25
N VAL A 254 11.94 6.53 23.25
CA VAL A 254 11.82 7.32 22.01
C VAL A 254 11.41 8.76 22.30
N ASN A 255 10.49 8.97 23.24
CA ASN A 255 9.99 10.29 23.62
C ASN A 255 11.04 11.20 24.27
N LYS A 256 12.23 10.69 24.63
CA LYS A 256 13.36 11.55 25.02
C LYS A 256 13.86 12.40 23.85
N GLY A 257 13.56 12.00 22.60
CA GLY A 257 13.79 12.79 21.39
C GLY A 257 15.22 12.77 20.87
N ASP A 258 16.16 12.10 21.56
CA ASP A 258 17.60 12.12 21.23
C ASP A 258 18.10 10.84 20.54
N ALA A 259 17.22 9.89 20.21
CA ALA A 259 17.55 8.63 19.57
C ALA A 259 18.31 8.84 18.24
N GLN A 260 19.51 8.27 18.12
CA GLN A 260 20.33 8.32 16.90
C GLN A 260 20.36 6.99 16.15
N ILE A 261 20.18 5.87 16.86
CA ILE A 261 20.21 4.53 16.30
C ILE A 261 18.97 3.76 16.80
N LEU A 262 18.23 3.12 15.91
CA LEU A 262 17.14 2.21 16.27
C LEU A 262 17.53 0.77 15.97
N LEU A 263 17.28 -0.16 16.89
CA LEU A 263 17.33 -1.60 16.63
C LEU A 263 15.91 -2.16 16.69
N ILE A 264 15.36 -2.59 15.56
CA ILE A 264 13.95 -2.97 15.41
C ILE A 264 13.87 -4.47 15.12
N GLY A 265 13.06 -5.20 15.90
CA GLY A 265 12.85 -6.63 15.64
C GLY A 265 12.07 -7.38 16.71
N ASP A 266 12.40 -8.66 16.85
CA ASP A 266 11.76 -9.62 17.75
C ASP A 266 12.59 -9.93 19.01
N SER A 267 12.55 -11.16 19.52
CA SER A 267 13.30 -11.61 20.71
C SER A 267 14.81 -11.54 20.52
N ILE A 268 15.31 -11.76 19.30
CA ILE A 268 16.75 -11.67 19.03
C ILE A 268 17.20 -10.21 19.11
N THR A 269 16.36 -9.26 18.68
CA THR A 269 16.64 -7.84 18.90
C THR A 269 16.46 -7.45 20.37
N GLN A 270 15.45 -7.99 21.05
CA GLN A 270 15.30 -7.74 22.49
C GLN A 270 16.51 -8.24 23.30
N GLY A 271 17.17 -9.32 22.86
CA GLY A 271 18.29 -9.93 23.56
C GLY A 271 19.56 -9.06 23.68
N TRP A 272 19.63 -7.90 23.03
CA TRP A 272 20.63 -6.87 23.34
C TRP A 272 20.54 -6.37 24.79
N GLU A 273 19.38 -6.49 25.44
CA GLU A 273 19.20 -6.19 26.88
C GLU A 273 19.61 -7.36 27.79
N GLY A 274 19.93 -8.53 27.21
CA GLY A 274 20.28 -9.77 27.91
C GLY A 274 21.65 -10.29 27.50
N PRO A 275 21.78 -11.38 26.73
CA PRO A 275 23.08 -11.89 26.31
C PRO A 275 23.95 -10.86 25.56
N GLY A 276 23.35 -9.92 24.82
CA GLY A 276 24.04 -8.83 24.14
C GLY A 276 24.33 -7.59 25.00
N LYS A 277 24.12 -7.66 26.32
CA LYS A 277 24.18 -6.50 27.21
C LYS A 277 25.53 -5.79 27.23
N ALA A 278 26.64 -6.52 27.15
CA ALA A 278 27.98 -5.93 27.20
C ALA A 278 28.23 -4.90 26.07
N PRO A 279 28.11 -5.27 24.76
CA PRO A 279 28.21 -4.28 23.69
C PRO A 279 27.05 -3.27 23.68
N TRP A 280 25.86 -3.65 24.17
CA TRP A 280 24.75 -2.71 24.31
C TRP A 280 25.10 -1.53 25.23
N GLU A 281 25.54 -1.80 26.46
CA GLU A 281 25.87 -0.77 27.44
C GLU A 281 27.19 -0.04 27.12
N GLY A 282 28.18 -0.76 26.60
CA GLY A 282 29.50 -0.22 26.30
C GLY A 282 29.55 0.67 25.06
N GLU A 283 28.79 0.32 24.02
CA GLU A 283 29.00 0.90 22.67
C GLU A 283 27.74 1.52 22.07
N LEU A 284 26.60 0.82 22.13
CA LEU A 284 25.36 1.28 21.50
C LEU A 284 24.64 2.36 22.33
N LEU A 285 24.55 2.17 23.64
CA LEU A 285 23.86 3.11 24.53
C LEU A 285 24.53 4.50 24.55
N PRO A 286 25.87 4.65 24.60
CA PRO A 286 26.54 5.95 24.45
C PRO A 286 26.24 6.65 23.12
N ARG A 287 25.97 5.87 22.06
CA ARG A 287 25.56 6.35 20.74
C ARG A 287 24.04 6.61 20.63
N LYS A 288 23.33 6.68 21.76
CA LYS A 288 21.89 6.95 21.81
C LYS A 288 21.08 5.92 21.00
N ALA A 289 21.48 4.66 21.08
CA ALA A 289 20.71 3.55 20.52
C ALA A 289 19.47 3.27 21.37
N VAL A 290 18.36 2.95 20.69
CA VAL A 290 17.12 2.51 21.32
C VAL A 290 16.77 1.11 20.83
N ASN A 291 16.55 0.19 21.78
CA ASN A 291 16.14 -1.17 21.49
C ASN A 291 14.62 -1.23 21.33
N LEU A 292 14.17 -1.49 20.11
CA LEU A 292 12.77 -1.64 19.71
C LEU A 292 12.39 -3.11 19.45
N GLY A 293 13.08 -4.04 20.11
CA GLY A 293 12.84 -5.48 20.10
C GLY A 293 11.79 -5.93 21.12
N ILE A 294 10.86 -6.79 20.70
CA ILE A 294 9.92 -7.50 21.58
C ILE A 294 9.85 -8.99 21.21
N GLY A 295 10.03 -9.84 22.21
CA GLY A 295 9.99 -11.28 22.06
C GLY A 295 8.71 -11.83 21.44
N GLY A 296 8.87 -12.66 20.41
CA GLY A 296 7.78 -13.26 19.65
C GLY A 296 7.08 -12.33 18.67
N ASP A 297 7.55 -11.09 18.48
CA ASP A 297 7.03 -10.23 17.42
C ASP A 297 7.17 -10.87 16.04
N ARG A 298 6.20 -10.53 15.21
CA ARG A 298 6.10 -10.85 13.79
C ARG A 298 6.03 -9.53 13.05
N THR A 299 6.17 -9.54 11.73
CA THR A 299 6.15 -8.31 10.92
C THR A 299 4.94 -7.42 11.21
N GLN A 300 3.74 -7.99 11.40
CA GLN A 300 2.53 -7.24 11.72
C GLN A 300 2.53 -6.55 13.08
N HIS A 301 3.19 -7.15 14.06
CA HIS A 301 3.30 -6.57 15.40
C HIS A 301 4.25 -5.37 15.36
N VAL A 302 5.38 -5.51 14.64
CA VAL A 302 6.31 -4.39 14.39
C VAL A 302 5.60 -3.26 13.64
N LEU A 303 4.88 -3.57 12.55
CA LEU A 303 4.12 -2.57 11.79
C LEU A 303 3.14 -1.80 12.68
N TRP A 304 2.45 -2.50 13.58
CA TRP A 304 1.54 -1.83 14.51
C TRP A 304 2.28 -0.86 15.42
N ARG A 305 3.41 -1.28 16.01
CA ARG A 305 4.20 -0.43 16.92
C ARG A 305 4.72 0.83 16.23
N LEU A 306 5.20 0.71 14.99
CA LEU A 306 5.70 1.85 14.22
C LEU A 306 4.59 2.81 13.77
N LYS A 307 3.36 2.31 13.58
CA LYS A 307 2.19 3.15 13.24
C LYS A 307 1.58 3.84 14.46
N ASN A 308 1.66 3.22 15.63
CA ASN A 308 1.04 3.72 16.87
C ASN A 308 2.05 4.38 17.82
N GLY A 309 3.28 4.62 17.36
CA GLY A 309 4.34 5.21 18.16
C GLY A 309 5.73 4.82 17.67
N ASN A 310 6.70 4.81 18.61
CA ASN A 310 8.09 4.36 18.48
C ASN A 310 8.93 5.07 17.40
N LEU A 311 8.35 5.99 16.62
CA LEU A 311 9.02 6.82 15.62
C LEU A 311 8.66 8.31 15.74
N ASP A 312 7.75 8.66 16.64
CA ASP A 312 7.25 10.03 16.75
C ASP A 312 8.31 10.95 17.36
N GLY A 313 8.51 12.12 16.74
CA GLY A 313 9.37 13.18 17.28
C GLY A 313 10.88 12.92 17.21
N ILE A 314 11.32 11.88 16.49
CA ILE A 314 12.74 11.54 16.32
C ILE A 314 13.19 11.57 14.86
N ALA A 315 14.50 11.71 14.65
CA ALA A 315 15.14 11.65 13.34
C ALA A 315 16.48 10.90 13.44
N PRO A 316 16.46 9.58 13.71
CA PRO A 316 17.67 8.80 13.91
C PRO A 316 18.49 8.74 12.62
N ARG A 317 19.81 8.62 12.75
CA ARG A 317 20.71 8.44 11.60
C ARG A 317 20.58 7.05 11.01
N PHE A 318 20.40 6.04 11.86
CA PHE A 318 20.35 4.63 11.48
C PHE A 318 19.14 3.89 12.07
N ALA A 319 18.57 2.98 11.28
CA ALA A 319 17.61 1.99 11.75
C ALA A 319 18.04 0.59 11.29
N PHE A 320 18.42 -0.25 12.23
CA PHE A 320 18.76 -1.66 12.01
C PHE A 320 17.51 -2.52 12.18
N VAL A 321 17.15 -3.27 11.15
CA VAL A 321 15.93 -4.10 11.11
C VAL A 321 16.31 -5.56 10.96
N MET A 322 15.81 -6.41 11.86
CA MET A 322 15.87 -7.86 11.76
C MET A 322 14.55 -8.43 12.29
N ILE A 323 13.73 -9.01 11.40
CA ILE A 323 12.40 -9.51 11.74
C ILE A 323 11.93 -10.53 10.71
N GLY A 324 11.12 -11.50 11.15
CA GLY A 324 10.42 -12.45 10.28
C GLY A 324 10.61 -13.92 10.67
N THR A 325 11.54 -14.24 11.58
CA THR A 325 11.75 -15.62 12.04
C THR A 325 10.47 -16.22 12.65
N ASN A 326 9.69 -15.42 13.39
CA ASN A 326 8.44 -15.87 14.01
C ASN A 326 7.28 -16.02 13.02
N ASN A 327 7.34 -15.36 11.86
CA ASN A 327 6.39 -15.61 10.75
C ASN A 327 6.71 -16.91 10.00
N SER A 328 7.94 -17.41 10.11
CA SER A 328 8.39 -18.61 9.38
C SER A 328 7.95 -19.94 10.03
N ASN A 329 7.29 -19.89 11.18
CA ASN A 329 6.82 -21.08 11.91
C ASN A 329 5.74 -21.81 11.12
N GLY A 330 5.93 -23.11 10.87
CA GLY A 330 4.94 -23.95 10.18
C GLY A 330 4.43 -23.31 8.89
N GLU A 331 3.11 -23.23 8.75
CA GLU A 331 2.42 -22.60 7.61
C GLU A 331 1.84 -21.22 7.95
N ASP A 332 2.34 -20.57 9.01
CA ASP A 332 1.79 -19.29 9.47
C ASP A 332 1.87 -18.19 8.41
N ASN A 333 2.98 -18.14 7.68
CA ASN A 333 3.14 -17.29 6.50
C ASN A 333 4.02 -17.95 5.43
N THR A 334 3.72 -17.62 4.17
CA THR A 334 4.53 -18.02 3.01
C THR A 334 5.79 -17.15 2.87
N VAL A 335 6.75 -17.59 2.05
CA VAL A 335 7.98 -16.82 1.75
C VAL A 335 7.65 -15.39 1.29
N THR A 336 6.72 -15.24 0.35
CA THR A 336 6.34 -13.93 -0.20
C THR A 336 5.68 -13.07 0.87
N GLU A 337 4.78 -13.63 1.67
CA GLU A 337 4.07 -12.88 2.72
C GLU A 337 5.04 -12.33 3.78
N ILE A 338 6.05 -13.11 4.18
CA ILE A 338 7.08 -12.65 5.12
C ILE A 338 7.86 -11.49 4.50
N ALA A 339 8.28 -11.63 3.23
CA ALA A 339 9.02 -10.59 2.52
C ALA A 339 8.18 -9.31 2.34
N ASP A 340 6.88 -9.45 2.09
CA ASP A 340 5.93 -8.34 2.00
C ASP A 340 5.81 -7.61 3.34
N GLY A 341 5.71 -8.34 4.45
CA GLY A 341 5.71 -7.78 5.81
C GLY A 341 6.97 -6.97 6.12
N VAL A 342 8.15 -7.52 5.79
CA VAL A 342 9.42 -6.80 5.96
C VAL A 342 9.50 -5.57 5.05
N ARG A 343 9.05 -5.68 3.79
CA ARG A 343 9.01 -4.55 2.85
C ARG A 343 8.10 -3.43 3.37
N ALA A 344 6.94 -3.77 3.94
CA ALA A 344 6.04 -2.80 4.55
C ALA A 344 6.70 -2.06 5.74
N ILE A 345 7.52 -2.74 6.54
CA ILE A 345 8.30 -2.10 7.62
C ILE A 345 9.33 -1.13 7.04
N VAL A 346 10.10 -1.56 6.02
CA VAL A 346 11.09 -0.71 5.34
C VAL A 346 10.43 0.54 4.73
N ASN A 347 9.28 0.38 4.07
CA ASN A 347 8.53 1.50 3.51
C ASN A 347 8.02 2.44 4.61
N THR A 348 7.47 1.90 5.70
CA THR A 348 7.05 2.70 6.86
C THR A 348 8.21 3.55 7.40
N LEU A 349 9.42 2.97 7.51
CA LEU A 349 10.60 3.71 7.94
C LEU A 349 11.05 4.78 6.93
N ARG A 350 11.03 4.48 5.63
CA ARG A 350 11.34 5.48 4.59
C ARG A 350 10.40 6.68 4.65
N ASP A 351 9.11 6.41 4.82
CA ASP A 351 8.06 7.45 4.84
C ASP A 351 8.12 8.29 6.11
N ARG A 352 8.28 7.63 7.27
CA ARG A 352 8.25 8.27 8.58
C ARG A 352 9.58 8.92 8.96
N LEU A 353 10.70 8.40 8.45
CA LEU A 353 12.06 8.85 8.77
C LEU A 353 12.87 9.09 7.48
N PRO A 354 12.55 10.16 6.72
CA PRO A 354 13.03 10.38 5.35
C PRO A 354 14.54 10.67 5.23
N THR A 355 15.26 10.83 6.34
CA THR A 355 16.72 10.99 6.38
C THR A 355 17.48 9.80 6.96
N THR A 356 16.80 8.83 7.59
CA THR A 356 17.43 7.66 8.22
C THR A 356 17.97 6.65 7.19
N LYS A 357 19.19 6.14 7.39
CA LYS A 357 19.71 4.98 6.66
C LYS A 357 19.19 3.69 7.31
N ILE A 358 18.53 2.84 6.53
CA ILE A 358 17.94 1.60 7.00
C ILE A 358 18.91 0.46 6.68
N VAL A 359 19.39 -0.24 7.69
CA VAL A 359 20.20 -1.45 7.54
C VAL A 359 19.29 -2.65 7.77
N LEU A 360 19.12 -3.47 6.74
CA LEU A 360 18.29 -4.67 6.80
C LEU A 360 19.20 -5.89 6.93
N TRP A 361 19.16 -6.55 8.08
CA TRP A 361 19.84 -7.83 8.26
C TRP A 361 19.07 -8.93 7.54
N ASP A 362 19.78 -9.99 7.15
CA ASP A 362 19.11 -11.24 6.85
C ASP A 362 18.44 -11.81 8.10
N ILE A 363 17.35 -12.54 7.93
CA ILE A 363 16.76 -13.31 9.02
C ILE A 363 17.74 -14.43 9.35
N PHE A 364 18.24 -14.46 10.59
CA PHE A 364 19.25 -15.43 11.01
C PHE A 364 18.76 -16.88 10.91
N PRO A 365 19.68 -17.83 10.64
CA PRO A 365 19.34 -19.24 10.59
C PRO A 365 18.93 -19.76 11.98
N ARG A 366 18.17 -20.85 12.01
CA ARG A 366 17.70 -21.51 13.23
C ARG A 366 17.60 -23.02 13.08
N GLY A 367 17.44 -23.71 14.20
CA GLY A 367 17.52 -25.17 14.34
C GLY A 367 18.97 -25.64 14.35
N ASP A 368 19.24 -26.81 14.92
CA ASP A 368 20.60 -27.36 15.00
C ASP A 368 21.15 -27.77 13.63
N LYS A 369 20.29 -28.29 12.75
CA LYS A 369 20.62 -28.78 11.40
C LYS A 369 19.79 -28.12 10.31
N PRO A 370 20.17 -28.25 9.02
CA PRO A 370 19.33 -27.84 7.91
C PRO A 370 17.92 -28.43 8.01
N ASN A 371 16.92 -27.57 7.89
CA ASN A 371 15.51 -27.92 8.07
C ASN A 371 14.61 -27.04 7.17
N PRO A 372 13.33 -27.43 6.94
CA PRO A 372 12.44 -26.69 6.05
C PRO A 372 12.24 -25.21 6.44
N GLN A 373 12.19 -24.91 7.75
CA GLN A 373 12.06 -23.53 8.22
C GLN A 373 13.29 -22.69 7.87
N ARG A 374 14.50 -23.26 7.99
CA ARG A 374 15.73 -22.62 7.54
C ARG A 374 15.74 -22.40 6.01
N GLY A 375 15.23 -23.36 5.24
CA GLY A 375 15.03 -23.22 3.79
C GLY A 375 14.07 -22.08 3.43
N LYS A 376 12.95 -21.97 4.17
CA LYS A 376 11.98 -20.87 4.03
C LYS A 376 12.64 -19.51 4.32
N ILE A 377 13.38 -19.41 5.42
CA ILE A 377 14.15 -18.20 5.80
C ILE A 377 15.15 -17.80 4.71
N ALA A 378 15.91 -18.77 4.16
CA ALA A 378 16.85 -18.49 3.09
C ALA A 378 16.18 -17.92 1.82
N GLN A 379 15.01 -18.44 1.44
CA GLN A 379 14.23 -17.91 0.32
C GLN A 379 13.70 -16.50 0.59
N VAL A 380 13.26 -16.22 1.83
CA VAL A 380 12.87 -14.85 2.23
C VAL A 380 14.07 -13.91 2.07
N ASN A 381 15.24 -14.29 2.59
CA ASN A 381 16.46 -13.48 2.51
C ASN A 381 16.88 -13.17 1.06
N GLN A 382 16.67 -14.09 0.11
CA GLN A 382 16.89 -13.81 -1.32
C GLN A 382 15.99 -12.70 -1.87
N ILE A 383 14.75 -12.59 -1.37
CA ILE A 383 13.84 -11.50 -1.73
C ILE A 383 14.26 -10.21 -1.03
N LEU A 384 14.60 -10.27 0.27
CA LEU A 384 15.01 -9.10 1.05
C LEU A 384 16.28 -8.46 0.51
N ALA A 385 17.22 -9.24 -0.02
CA ALA A 385 18.42 -8.72 -0.67
C ALA A 385 18.12 -7.72 -1.80
N ARG A 386 16.96 -7.86 -2.48
CA ARG A 386 16.54 -6.97 -3.57
C ARG A 386 15.95 -5.63 -3.08
N LEU A 387 15.77 -5.46 -1.76
CA LEU A 387 15.38 -4.18 -1.18
C LEU A 387 16.55 -3.22 -1.03
N HIS A 388 17.79 -3.72 -1.15
CA HIS A 388 18.99 -2.89 -1.19
C HIS A 388 18.93 -1.91 -2.37
N ASP A 389 19.06 -0.62 -2.09
CA ASP A 389 19.08 0.44 -3.10
C ASP A 389 20.41 1.20 -3.17
N GLY A 390 21.35 0.93 -2.25
CA GLY A 390 22.66 1.58 -2.19
C GLY A 390 22.65 3.02 -1.68
N GLU A 391 21.48 3.55 -1.30
CA GLU A 391 21.29 4.94 -0.92
C GLU A 391 20.63 5.07 0.46
N ARG A 392 19.45 4.45 0.63
CA ARG A 392 18.61 4.53 1.82
C ARG A 392 18.49 3.19 2.53
N VAL A 393 18.53 2.07 1.81
CA VAL A 393 18.37 0.71 2.33
C VAL A 393 19.60 -0.12 1.99
N PHE A 394 20.21 -0.69 3.03
CA PHE A 394 21.42 -1.48 2.96
C PHE A 394 21.17 -2.88 3.50
N PHE A 395 21.01 -3.87 2.61
CA PHE A 395 20.98 -5.27 3.03
C PHE A 395 22.36 -5.77 3.48
N ARG A 396 22.41 -6.53 4.57
CA ARG A 396 23.63 -7.12 5.15
C ARG A 396 23.40 -8.59 5.54
N PRO A 397 23.86 -9.57 4.74
CA PRO A 397 23.67 -10.98 5.02
C PRO A 397 24.76 -11.52 5.95
N ILE A 398 24.53 -11.54 7.26
CA ILE A 398 25.51 -11.99 8.25
C ILE A 398 25.14 -13.32 8.89
N GLY A 399 23.95 -13.86 8.63
CA GLY A 399 23.48 -15.11 9.22
C GLY A 399 24.37 -16.31 8.95
N HIS A 400 25.13 -16.29 7.86
CA HIS A 400 26.13 -17.32 7.54
C HIS A 400 27.27 -17.42 8.56
N LEU A 401 27.54 -16.35 9.33
CA LEU A 401 28.57 -16.34 10.38
C LEU A 401 28.20 -17.21 11.59
N PHE A 402 26.94 -17.65 11.68
CA PHE A 402 26.42 -18.48 12.78
C PHE A 402 26.28 -19.96 12.40
N ILE A 403 26.74 -20.36 11.21
CA ILE A 403 26.63 -21.71 10.67
C ILE A 403 28.04 -22.29 10.50
N GLU A 404 28.23 -23.53 10.95
CA GLU A 404 29.46 -24.30 10.77
C GLU A 404 29.59 -24.82 9.32
N ASP A 405 30.79 -25.26 8.93
CA ASP A 405 31.07 -25.77 7.57
C ASP A 405 30.18 -26.97 7.16
N ASP A 406 29.74 -27.77 8.14
CA ASP A 406 28.83 -28.91 7.93
C ASP A 406 27.34 -28.51 7.85
N GLY A 407 27.05 -27.22 7.97
CA GLY A 407 25.70 -26.65 7.97
C GLY A 407 24.99 -26.72 9.32
N SER A 408 25.63 -27.18 10.40
CA SER A 408 25.06 -27.16 11.75
C SER A 408 25.18 -25.79 12.42
N ILE A 409 24.42 -25.57 13.48
CA ILE A 409 24.57 -24.42 14.40
C ILE A 409 25.00 -24.98 15.76
N SER A 410 26.15 -24.53 16.25
CA SER A 410 26.63 -24.91 17.58
C SER A 410 25.77 -24.31 18.70
N ASN A 411 25.55 -25.08 19.76
CA ASN A 411 24.90 -24.57 20.98
C ASN A 411 25.76 -23.54 21.74
N THR A 412 27.04 -23.37 21.38
CA THR A 412 27.88 -22.27 21.88
C THR A 412 27.57 -20.95 21.17
N VAL A 413 27.03 -21.00 19.95
CA VAL A 413 26.64 -19.83 19.16
C VAL A 413 25.18 -19.49 19.39
N MET A 414 24.30 -20.49 19.39
CA MET A 414 22.88 -20.35 19.73
C MET A 414 22.47 -21.46 20.71
N PRO A 415 22.42 -21.21 22.03
CA PRO A 415 22.19 -22.24 23.05
C PRO A 415 20.90 -23.05 22.87
N ASP A 416 19.86 -22.45 22.29
CA ASP A 416 18.59 -23.08 21.95
C ASP A 416 18.38 -23.20 20.42
N PHE A 417 19.44 -23.02 19.65
CA PHE A 417 19.46 -23.00 18.19
C PHE A 417 18.54 -21.94 17.55
N LEU A 418 18.27 -20.84 18.29
CA LEU A 418 17.51 -19.69 17.80
C LEU A 418 18.07 -18.35 18.30
N HIS A 419 18.29 -18.22 19.60
CA HIS A 419 18.77 -17.00 20.23
C HIS A 419 20.29 -17.05 20.37
N LEU A 420 20.94 -15.91 20.08
CA LEU A 420 22.40 -15.79 20.12
C LEU A 420 22.95 -15.89 21.57
N SER A 421 24.11 -16.51 21.70
CA SER A 421 24.95 -16.42 22.91
C SER A 421 25.60 -15.04 23.05
N PRO A 422 26.16 -14.69 24.22
CA PRO A 422 26.90 -13.44 24.39
C PRO A 422 28.02 -13.25 23.35
N GLU A 423 28.76 -14.30 23.04
CA GLU A 423 29.84 -14.28 22.03
C GLU A 423 29.29 -13.98 20.64
N ALA A 424 28.15 -14.59 20.28
CA ALA A 424 27.50 -14.36 19.00
C ALA A 424 26.88 -12.95 18.88
N TYR A 425 26.40 -12.35 19.97
CA TYR A 425 26.07 -10.92 20.00
C TYR A 425 27.31 -10.03 19.81
N GLY A 426 28.47 -10.43 20.32
CA GLY A 426 29.74 -9.75 20.04
C GLY A 426 30.08 -9.75 18.55
N LEU A 427 29.86 -10.86 17.85
CA LEU A 427 30.01 -10.94 16.39
C LEU A 427 29.00 -10.04 15.67
N TRP A 428 27.74 -10.02 16.11
CA TRP A 428 26.73 -9.13 15.52
C TRP A 428 27.08 -7.65 15.74
N TRP A 429 27.58 -7.29 16.93
CA TRP A 429 28.09 -5.95 17.22
C TRP A 429 29.20 -5.54 16.25
N PHE A 430 30.20 -6.40 16.03
CA PHE A 430 31.27 -6.11 15.08
C PHE A 430 30.75 -5.81 13.67
N GLN A 431 29.68 -6.49 13.22
CA GLN A 431 29.06 -6.20 11.94
C GLN A 431 28.26 -4.89 11.95
N ILE A 432 27.62 -4.53 13.06
CA ILE A 432 27.01 -3.20 13.24
C ILE A 432 28.08 -2.11 13.15
N GLU A 433 29.16 -2.23 13.90
CA GLU A 433 30.27 -1.27 13.93
C GLU A 433 30.88 -1.07 12.53
N LYS A 434 31.19 -2.17 11.85
CA LYS A 434 31.67 -2.13 10.47
C LYS A 434 30.70 -1.39 9.54
N THR A 435 29.40 -1.65 9.68
CA THR A 435 28.37 -0.99 8.85
C THR A 435 28.27 0.51 9.16
N LEU A 436 28.37 0.91 10.42
CA LEU A 436 28.37 2.32 10.82
C LEU A 436 29.56 3.06 10.21
N MET A 437 30.78 2.50 10.30
CA MET A 437 31.99 3.06 9.68
C MET A 437 31.85 3.19 8.16
N GLU A 438 31.37 2.15 7.47
CA GLU A 438 31.13 2.16 6.02
C GLU A 438 30.14 3.26 5.60
N LEU A 439 29.14 3.54 6.43
CA LEU A 439 28.07 4.49 6.14
C LEU A 439 28.33 5.90 6.70
N GLY A 440 29.53 6.17 7.19
CA GLY A 440 30.00 7.50 7.59
C GLY A 440 29.60 7.91 9.01
N GLU A 441 29.66 6.97 9.96
CA GLU A 441 29.68 7.28 11.39
C GLU A 441 31.07 7.34 12.01
#